data_AF-A0A7K9I992-F1
#
_entry.id   AF-A0A7K9I992-F1
#
_cell.length_a   1.000
_cell.length_b   1.000
_cell.length_c   1.000
_cell.angle_alpha   90.00
_cell.angle_beta   90.00
_cell.angle_gamma   90.00
#
_symmetry.space_group_name_H-M   'P 1'
#
loop_
_entity.id
_entity.type
_entity.pdbx_description
1 polymer ?
#
loop_
_entity_poly.entity_id
_entity_poly.type
_entity_poly.pdbx_seq_one_letter_code
_entity_poly.pdbx_strand_id
1 'polypeptide(L)'
;QDYTWENHGFSLVNRLYSDIGHLLDEKFRMVYNLTYNTMATHEDVDTTTLRRALFNYVHCMYGIRYDDYDYGEVNQLLERSLKVYIKTVTCYPERTTKRMYDSYWRQFKHSEKVHVNLLLMEARMQAELLYALRAITRH
;
A
#
# COMPACT_ATOMS: atom_id res chain seq x y z
N GLN A 1 -7.50 15.72 0.75
CA GLN A 1 -7.88 15.38 2.15
C GLN A 1 -9.38 15.12 2.39
N ASP A 2 -10.24 15.03 1.37
CA ASP A 2 -11.70 15.10 1.55
C ASP A 2 -12.38 13.89 2.22
N TYR A 3 -11.77 12.69 2.18
CA TYR A 3 -12.34 11.48 2.76
C TYR A 3 -11.23 10.46 3.09
N THR A 4 -10.88 10.34 4.37
CA THR A 4 -9.80 9.45 4.86
C THR A 4 -10.36 8.29 5.67
N TRP A 5 -9.55 7.23 5.81
CA TRP A 5 -9.92 6.07 6.62
C TRP A 5 -10.13 6.48 8.08
N GLU A 6 -9.16 7.19 8.66
CA GLU A 6 -9.17 7.60 10.07
C GLU A 6 -10.35 8.50 10.42
N ASN A 7 -10.66 9.49 9.57
CA ASN A 7 -11.69 10.48 9.92
C ASN A 7 -13.12 10.05 9.54
N HIS A 8 -13.27 9.20 8.51
CA HIS A 8 -14.59 8.90 7.93
C HIS A 8 -14.84 7.40 7.77
N GLY A 9 -13.92 6.70 7.10
CA GLY A 9 -14.12 5.31 6.70
C GLY A 9 -14.32 4.37 7.88
N PHE A 10 -13.46 4.45 8.88
CA PHE A 10 -13.51 3.65 10.10
C PHE A 10 -14.85 3.79 10.83
N SER A 11 -15.25 5.02 11.12
CA SER A 11 -16.48 5.33 11.85
C SER A 11 -17.72 4.81 11.13
N LEU A 12 -17.76 4.93 9.79
CA LEU A 12 -18.89 4.43 9.01
C LEU A 12 -18.95 2.90 9.01
N VAL A 13 -17.82 2.22 8.80
CA VAL A 13 -17.75 0.75 8.82
C VAL A 13 -18.19 0.22 10.18
N ASN A 14 -17.66 0.77 11.27
CA ASN A 14 -17.96 0.28 12.61
C ASN A 14 -19.44 0.47 12.98
N ARG A 15 -20.10 1.51 12.43
CA ARG A 15 -21.53 1.73 12.60
C ARG A 15 -22.39 0.74 11.80
N LEU A 16 -21.97 0.36 10.60
CA LEU A 16 -22.72 -0.54 9.72
C LEU A 16 -22.49 -2.02 10.04
N TYR A 17 -21.27 -2.36 10.43
CA TYR A 17 -20.87 -3.70 10.82
C TYR A 17 -19.85 -3.61 11.94
N SER A 18 -20.33 -3.72 13.18
CA SER A 18 -19.49 -3.69 14.37
C SER A 18 -18.42 -4.78 14.30
N ASP A 19 -17.27 -4.53 14.91
CA ASP A 19 -16.07 -5.38 14.97
C ASP A 19 -15.23 -5.41 13.69
N ILE A 20 -15.83 -5.39 12.50
CA ILE A 20 -15.06 -5.46 11.25
C ILE A 20 -14.25 -4.19 11.01
N GLY A 21 -14.74 -3.03 11.46
CA GLY A 21 -14.01 -1.77 11.39
C GLY A 21 -12.69 -1.83 12.17
N HIS A 22 -12.72 -2.41 13.38
CA HIS A 22 -11.53 -2.60 14.22
C HIS A 22 -10.55 -3.59 13.59
N LEU A 23 -11.02 -4.73 13.07
CA LEU A 23 -10.16 -5.72 12.42
C LEU A 23 -9.47 -5.17 11.16
N LEU A 24 -10.19 -4.37 10.36
CA LEU A 24 -9.62 -3.72 9.18
C LEU A 24 -8.59 -2.65 9.57
N ASP A 25 -8.89 -1.84 10.56
CA ASP A 25 -7.96 -0.82 11.05
C ASP A 25 -6.67 -1.44 11.58
N GLU A 26 -6.80 -2.48 12.41
CA GLU A 26 -5.65 -3.23 12.93
C GLU A 26 -4.82 -3.84 11.80
N LYS A 27 -5.48 -4.46 10.81
CA LYS A 27 -4.81 -5.03 9.64
C LYS A 27 -4.04 -3.99 8.84
N PHE A 28 -4.66 -2.86 8.51
CA PHE A 28 -3.99 -1.78 7.77
C PHE A 28 -2.79 -1.22 8.55
N ARG A 29 -2.99 -0.95 9.84
CA ARG A 29 -1.92 -0.42 10.71
C ARG A 29 -0.78 -1.41 10.89
N MET A 30 -1.09 -2.69 11.04
CA MET A 30 -0.09 -3.76 11.20
C MET A 30 0.78 -3.86 9.95
N VAL A 31 0.18 -3.94 8.76
CA VAL A 31 0.94 -4.06 7.50
C VAL A 31 1.71 -2.78 7.19
N TYR A 32 1.11 -1.61 7.41
CA TYR A 32 1.79 -0.33 7.15
C TYR A 32 3.03 -0.15 8.02
N ASN A 33 2.96 -0.55 9.30
CA ASN A 33 4.05 -0.40 10.27
C ASN A 33 5.01 -1.60 10.32
N LEU A 34 4.71 -2.71 9.64
CA LEU A 34 5.56 -3.89 9.63
C LEU A 34 6.95 -3.52 9.10
N THR A 35 7.98 -3.77 9.91
CA THR A 35 9.38 -3.59 9.54
C THR A 35 10.21 -4.59 10.33
N TYR A 36 11.21 -5.15 9.66
CA TYR A 36 12.26 -5.94 10.31
C TYR A 36 13.54 -5.10 10.49
N ASN A 37 13.49 -3.80 10.17
CA ASN A 37 14.63 -2.89 10.10
C ASN A 37 15.79 -3.45 9.28
N THR A 38 15.44 -4.18 8.21
CA THR A 38 16.40 -4.75 7.26
C THR A 38 16.06 -4.30 5.84
N MET A 39 17.09 -4.19 5.01
CA MET A 39 16.97 -3.89 3.59
C MET A 39 18.02 -4.68 2.83
N ALA A 40 17.59 -5.70 2.09
CA ALA A 40 18.44 -6.68 1.43
C ALA A 40 19.47 -7.34 2.38
N THR A 41 20.73 -6.94 2.29
CA THR A 41 21.84 -7.42 3.13
C THR A 41 22.14 -6.50 4.32
N HIS A 42 21.47 -5.35 4.43
CA HIS A 42 21.69 -4.38 5.48
C HIS A 42 20.72 -4.60 6.64
N GLU A 43 21.24 -4.46 7.86
CA GLU A 43 20.52 -4.48 9.13
C GLU A 43 20.48 -3.06 9.73
N ASP A 44 19.59 -2.84 10.70
CA ASP A 44 19.35 -1.55 11.37
C ASP A 44 19.03 -0.38 10.43
N VAL A 45 18.27 -0.65 9.35
CA VAL A 45 17.84 0.35 8.39
C VAL A 45 16.39 0.76 8.65
N ASP A 46 16.14 2.06 8.81
CA ASP A 46 14.77 2.60 8.80
C ASP A 46 14.19 2.55 7.38
N THR A 47 13.20 1.68 7.18
CA THR A 47 12.53 1.46 5.89
C THR A 47 11.26 2.29 5.73
N THR A 48 10.93 3.17 6.68
CA THR A 48 9.64 3.91 6.72
C THR A 48 9.40 4.69 5.43
N THR A 49 10.39 5.41 4.92
CA THR A 49 10.25 6.20 3.69
C THR A 49 9.96 5.31 2.48
N LEU A 50 10.63 4.15 2.37
CA LEU A 50 10.37 3.20 1.29
C LEU A 50 8.97 2.60 1.37
N ARG A 51 8.55 2.15 2.56
CA ARG A 51 7.20 1.58 2.77
C ARG A 51 6.10 2.61 2.47
N ARG A 52 6.29 3.85 2.91
CA ARG A 52 5.40 4.98 2.60
C ARG A 52 5.34 5.24 1.09
N ALA A 53 6.47 5.22 0.39
CA ALA A 53 6.52 5.41 -1.07
C ALA A 53 5.76 4.30 -1.82
N LEU A 54 5.90 3.04 -1.40
CA LEU A 54 5.13 1.92 -1.97
C LEU A 54 3.62 2.11 -1.80
N PHE A 55 3.19 2.41 -0.57
CA PHE A 55 1.79 2.57 -0.22
C PHE A 55 1.16 3.77 -0.96
N ASN A 56 1.82 4.92 -0.93
CA ASN A 56 1.37 6.15 -1.58
C ASN A 56 1.40 6.03 -3.11
N TYR A 57 2.31 5.24 -3.68
CA TYR A 57 2.30 4.98 -5.13
C TYR A 57 1.06 4.20 -5.56
N VAL A 58 0.64 3.19 -4.79
CA VAL A 58 -0.62 2.48 -5.05
C VAL A 58 -1.80 3.43 -4.95
N HIS A 59 -1.94 4.16 -3.83
CA HIS A 59 -3.02 5.15 -3.67
C HIS A 59 -3.06 6.17 -4.81
N CYS A 60 -1.91 6.66 -5.26
CA CYS A 60 -1.81 7.58 -6.39
C CYS A 60 -2.33 6.96 -7.70
N MET A 61 -2.07 5.68 -7.96
CA MET A 61 -2.63 4.97 -9.12
C MET A 61 -4.15 4.87 -9.06
N TYR A 62 -4.72 4.80 -7.86
CA TYR A 62 -6.16 4.80 -7.62
C TYR A 62 -6.77 6.21 -7.50
N GLY A 63 -5.98 7.28 -7.71
CA GLY A 63 -6.46 8.67 -7.69
C GLY A 63 -6.51 9.33 -6.31
N ILE A 64 -5.95 8.69 -5.28
CA ILE A 64 -5.83 9.26 -3.93
C ILE A 64 -4.45 9.91 -3.80
N ARG A 65 -4.44 11.22 -3.53
CA ARG A 65 -3.21 12.00 -3.33
C ARG A 65 -3.17 12.62 -1.93
N TYR A 66 -2.00 12.53 -1.31
CA TYR A 66 -1.71 13.14 -0.01
C TYR A 66 -0.99 14.47 -0.24
N ASP A 67 -1.58 15.56 0.26
CA ASP A 67 -1.11 16.93 -0.01
C ASP A 67 0.23 17.25 0.69
N ASP A 68 0.53 16.53 1.77
CA ASP A 68 1.74 16.63 2.59
C ASP A 68 2.87 15.68 2.15
N TYR A 69 2.68 14.92 1.06
CA TYR A 69 3.65 13.95 0.57
C TYR A 69 4.37 14.41 -0.70
N ASP A 70 5.71 14.43 -0.69
CA ASP A 70 6.52 14.68 -1.89
C ASP A 70 6.56 13.43 -2.79
N TYR A 71 5.75 13.44 -3.85
CA TYR A 71 5.73 12.38 -4.85
C TYR A 71 7.02 12.28 -5.70
N GLY A 72 7.95 13.23 -5.57
CA GLY A 72 9.32 13.09 -6.05
C GLY A 72 10.03 11.88 -5.43
N GLU A 73 9.77 11.57 -4.16
CA GLU A 73 10.34 10.42 -3.43
C GLU A 73 10.04 9.09 -4.15
N VAL A 74 8.85 8.93 -4.74
CA VAL A 74 8.45 7.72 -5.48
C VAL A 74 9.36 7.48 -6.68
N ASN A 75 9.85 8.54 -7.32
CA ASN A 75 10.78 8.41 -8.45
C ASN A 75 12.21 8.10 -8.02
N GLN A 76 12.59 8.54 -6.82
CA GLN A 76 13.92 8.28 -6.26
C GLN A 76 14.03 6.87 -5.67
N LEU A 77 12.96 6.38 -5.03
CA LEU A 77 12.98 5.13 -4.26
C LEU A 77 12.51 3.90 -5.05
N LEU A 78 11.56 4.08 -5.97
CA LEU A 78 10.98 2.95 -6.70
C LEU A 78 11.52 2.87 -8.12
N GLU A 79 12.34 1.85 -8.37
CA GLU A 79 12.87 1.56 -9.70
C GLU A 79 11.75 1.21 -10.71
N ARG A 80 12.06 1.35 -12.00
CA ARG A 80 11.08 1.17 -13.09
C ARG A 80 10.47 -0.23 -13.12
N SER A 81 11.27 -1.28 -12.96
CA SER A 81 10.82 -2.68 -12.93
C SER A 81 9.85 -2.92 -11.79
N LEU A 82 10.14 -2.38 -10.60
CA LEU A 82 9.25 -2.43 -9.45
C LEU A 82 7.93 -1.69 -9.71
N LYS A 83 7.97 -0.49 -10.28
CA LYS A 83 6.74 0.25 -10.65
C LYS A 83 5.84 -0.52 -11.61
N VAL A 84 6.44 -1.20 -12.58
CA VAL A 84 5.71 -2.06 -13.53
C VAL A 84 5.10 -3.24 -12.80
N TYR A 85 5.87 -3.92 -11.93
CA TYR A 85 5.36 -5.03 -11.12
C TYR A 85 4.19 -4.59 -10.21
N ILE A 86 4.35 -3.48 -9.48
CA ILE A 86 3.33 -2.91 -8.61
C ILE A 86 2.04 -2.64 -9.40
N LYS A 87 2.14 -1.90 -10.51
CA LYS A 87 0.97 -1.58 -11.34
C LYS A 87 0.27 -2.84 -11.85
N THR A 88 1.05 -3.85 -12.26
CA THR A 88 0.48 -5.12 -12.73
C THR A 88 -0.22 -5.85 -11.60
N VAL A 89 0.40 -6.07 -10.44
CA VAL A 89 -0.25 -6.86 -9.37
C VAL A 89 -1.45 -6.15 -8.77
N THR A 90 -1.46 -4.80 -8.74
CA THR A 90 -2.59 -4.05 -8.19
C THR A 90 -3.72 -3.83 -9.19
N CYS A 91 -3.47 -3.76 -10.50
CA CYS A 91 -4.49 -3.40 -11.49
C CYS A 91 -4.82 -4.51 -12.50
N TYR A 92 -3.88 -5.41 -12.78
CA TYR A 92 -4.00 -6.51 -13.74
C TYR A 92 -3.30 -7.78 -13.21
N PRO A 93 -3.65 -8.27 -12.01
CA PRO A 93 -2.93 -9.35 -11.34
C PRO A 93 -2.79 -10.61 -12.18
N GLU A 94 -3.77 -10.90 -13.05
CA GLU A 94 -3.79 -12.01 -14.00
C GLU A 94 -2.64 -11.98 -15.02
N ARG A 95 -2.00 -10.81 -15.21
CA ARG A 95 -0.85 -10.62 -16.12
C ARG A 95 0.50 -10.70 -15.40
N THR A 96 0.51 -10.99 -14.10
CA THR A 96 1.76 -11.11 -13.33
C THR A 96 2.54 -12.33 -13.81
N THR A 97 3.83 -12.17 -14.06
CA THR A 97 4.70 -13.27 -14.50
C THR A 97 5.90 -13.44 -13.58
N LYS A 98 6.46 -14.65 -13.53
CA LYS A 98 7.73 -14.93 -12.81
C LYS A 98 8.86 -14.01 -13.26
N ARG A 99 8.94 -13.72 -14.56
CA ARG A 99 9.95 -12.79 -15.12
C ARG A 99 9.85 -11.40 -14.51
N MET A 100 8.63 -10.88 -14.31
CA MET A 100 8.44 -9.59 -13.65
C MET A 100 8.88 -9.65 -12.19
N TYR A 101 8.49 -10.70 -11.47
CA TYR A 101 8.90 -10.94 -10.08
C TYR A 101 10.43 -11.01 -9.92
N ASP A 102 11.12 -11.71 -10.81
CA ASP A 102 12.59 -11.85 -10.77
C ASP A 102 13.32 -10.57 -11.23
N SER A 103 12.64 -9.66 -11.95
CA SER A 103 13.28 -8.51 -12.60
C SER A 103 13.61 -7.34 -11.66
N TYR A 104 12.81 -7.13 -10.60
CA TYR A 104 12.99 -6.06 -9.63
C TYR A 104 13.72 -6.56 -8.37
N TRP A 105 14.44 -5.65 -7.70
CA TRP A 105 15.10 -5.89 -6.41
C TRP A 105 15.82 -7.23 -6.35
N ARG A 106 16.73 -7.47 -7.29
CA ARG A 106 17.40 -8.77 -7.47
C ARG A 106 18.24 -9.20 -6.27
N GLN A 107 18.68 -8.24 -5.46
CA GLN A 107 19.48 -8.47 -4.25
C GLN A 107 18.63 -8.61 -2.98
N PHE A 108 17.32 -8.34 -3.06
CA PHE A 108 16.42 -8.47 -1.93
C PHE A 108 15.96 -9.91 -1.75
N LYS A 109 15.69 -10.28 -0.51
CA LYS A 109 15.18 -11.59 -0.12
C LYS A 109 13.75 -11.78 -0.63
N HIS A 110 13.37 -13.03 -0.86
CA HIS A 110 11.99 -13.36 -1.23
C HIS A 110 10.97 -12.92 -0.17
N SER A 111 11.34 -12.96 1.12
CA SER A 111 10.51 -12.46 2.23
C SER A 111 10.21 -10.97 2.09
N GLU A 112 11.17 -10.16 1.66
CA GLU A 112 10.97 -8.72 1.41
C GLU A 112 10.04 -8.49 0.20
N LYS A 113 10.15 -9.31 -0.84
CA LYS A 113 9.21 -9.26 -1.98
C LYS A 113 7.78 -9.65 -1.59
N VAL A 114 7.62 -10.61 -0.68
CA VAL A 114 6.30 -10.93 -0.10
C VAL A 114 5.79 -9.78 0.77
N HIS A 115 6.67 -9.17 1.57
CA HIS A 115 6.32 -8.00 2.38
C HIS A 115 5.82 -6.82 1.52
N VAL A 116 6.45 -6.57 0.37
CA VAL A 116 5.90 -5.60 -0.61
C VAL A 116 4.48 -5.96 -1.00
N ASN A 117 4.19 -7.22 -1.35
CA ASN A 117 2.84 -7.63 -1.74
C ASN A 117 1.80 -7.38 -0.63
N LEU A 118 2.15 -7.56 0.65
CA LEU A 118 1.28 -7.20 1.76
C LEU A 118 0.91 -5.72 1.71
N LEU A 119 1.89 -4.83 1.59
CA LEU A 119 1.66 -3.39 1.48
C LEU A 119 0.78 -3.02 0.27
N LEU A 120 1.04 -3.63 -0.89
CA LEU A 120 0.28 -3.35 -2.11
C LEU A 120 -1.18 -3.80 -2.00
N MET A 121 -1.43 -4.97 -1.41
CA MET A 121 -2.77 -5.51 -1.22
C MET A 121 -3.58 -4.66 -0.24
N GLU A 122 -2.98 -4.26 0.88
CA GLU A 122 -3.66 -3.41 1.86
C GLU A 122 -3.93 -2.00 1.32
N ALA A 123 -2.96 -1.39 0.64
CA ALA A 123 -3.16 -0.08 0.00
C ALA A 123 -4.28 -0.13 -1.04
N ARG A 124 -4.31 -1.18 -1.87
CA ARG A 124 -5.40 -1.36 -2.85
C ARG A 124 -6.76 -1.50 -2.16
N MET A 125 -6.85 -2.38 -1.17
CA MET A 125 -8.10 -2.63 -0.44
C MET A 125 -8.59 -1.36 0.26
N GLN A 126 -7.70 -0.62 0.91
CA GLN A 126 -8.04 0.64 1.58
C GLN A 126 -8.57 1.67 0.57
N ALA A 127 -7.92 1.84 -0.58
CA ALA A 127 -8.38 2.77 -1.61
C ALA A 127 -9.78 2.41 -2.15
N GLU A 128 -10.00 1.16 -2.53
CA GLU A 128 -11.29 0.68 -3.04
C GLU A 128 -12.41 0.87 -1.99
N LEU A 129 -12.13 0.53 -0.73
CA LEU A 129 -13.06 0.66 0.37
C LEU A 129 -13.41 2.13 0.66
N LEU A 130 -12.44 3.04 0.61
CA LEU A 130 -12.69 4.48 0.79
C LEU A 130 -13.64 5.03 -0.27
N TYR A 131 -13.49 4.63 -1.54
CA TYR A 131 -14.40 5.06 -2.59
C TYR A 131 -15.82 4.52 -2.37
N ALA A 132 -15.96 3.24 -2.00
CA ALA A 132 -17.27 2.64 -1.71
C ALA A 132 -17.96 3.33 -0.51
N LEU A 133 -17.23 3.55 0.58
CA LEU A 133 -17.75 4.21 1.78
C LEU A 133 -18.11 5.67 1.54
N ARG A 134 -17.31 6.40 0.75
CA ARG A 134 -17.62 7.76 0.33
C ARG A 134 -18.92 7.81 -0.48
N ALA A 135 -19.15 6.84 -1.37
CA ALA A 135 -20.39 6.74 -2.11
C ALA A 135 -21.59 6.50 -1.17
N ILE A 136 -21.47 5.57 -0.22
CA ILE A 136 -22.51 5.31 0.79
C ILE A 136 -22.81 6.55 1.63
N THR A 137 -21.78 7.32 2.02
CA THR A 137 -21.97 8.53 2.85
C THR A 137 -22.71 9.65 2.11
N ARG A 138 -22.67 9.65 0.77
CA ARG A 138 -23.32 10.66 -0.08
C ARG A 138 -24.78 10.31 -0.43
N HIS A 139 -25.18 9.08 -0.19
CA HIS A 139 -26.56 8.61 -0.36
C HIS A 139 -27.33 8.73 0.95
#